data_AF-A0A1C4VIX6-F1
#
_entry.id   AF-A0A1C4VIX6-F1
#
_cell.length_a   1.000
_cell.length_b   1.000
_cell.length_c   1.000
_cell.angle_alpha   90.00
_cell.angle_beta   90.00
_cell.angle_gamma   90.00
#
_symmetry.space_group_name_H-M   'P 1'
#
loop_
_entity.id
_entity.type
_entity.pdbx_description
1 polymer ?
#
loop_
_entity_poly.entity_id
_entity_poly.type
_entity_poly.pdbx_seq_one_letter_code
_entity_poly.pdbx_strand_id
1 'polypeptide(L)'
;MKTKLIGAFSALALALGGSLAVATPAQASYPAIMFTLAYYNSPGSDTGSNTSLNAEYVRVTNKRTYSINLKNWTIRDKAGHVYKFPTDYWLPAGYAAYLHTGKGTNGNRHFYWGRSAYVWNNTGDAAYVRNAAGAAIDSCSWGSTGSYTYC
;
A
#
# COMPACT_ATOMS: atom_id res chain seq x y z
N MET A 1 -41.40 3.04 56.86
CA MET A 1 -40.95 1.64 57.06
C MET A 1 -39.64 1.44 56.30
N LYS A 2 -38.58 1.04 57.03
CA LYS A 2 -37.41 0.23 56.62
C LYS A 2 -36.54 0.70 55.43
N THR A 3 -35.21 0.72 55.42
CA THR A 3 -34.09 0.66 56.37
C THR A 3 -32.82 1.07 55.56
N LYS A 4 -31.82 1.61 56.23
CA LYS A 4 -30.46 2.01 55.81
C LYS A 4 -29.70 0.99 54.94
N LEU A 5 -28.65 1.42 54.22
CA LEU A 5 -27.25 1.01 54.48
C LEU A 5 -26.21 1.72 53.59
N ILE A 6 -25.15 2.15 54.27
CA ILE A 6 -23.88 2.72 53.81
C ILE A 6 -23.01 1.60 53.21
N GLY A 7 -22.20 1.92 52.21
CA GLY A 7 -21.14 1.02 51.74
C GLY A 7 -20.15 1.72 50.83
N ALA A 8 -19.13 2.36 51.42
CA ALA A 8 -17.92 2.77 50.70
C ALA A 8 -17.04 1.54 50.46
N PHE A 9 -16.62 1.31 49.22
CA PHE A 9 -15.50 0.44 48.90
C PHE A 9 -14.48 1.24 48.10
N SER A 10 -13.42 1.66 48.80
CA SER A 10 -12.17 2.04 48.19
C SER A 10 -11.52 0.79 47.61
N ALA A 11 -11.28 0.77 46.30
CA ALA A 11 -10.37 -0.17 45.67
C ALA A 11 -9.27 0.63 44.98
N LEU A 12 -8.13 0.75 45.68
CA LEU A 12 -6.86 1.14 45.11
C LEU A 12 -6.36 -0.05 44.28
N ALA A 13 -6.47 0.02 42.96
CA ALA A 13 -5.86 -0.94 42.05
C ALA A 13 -4.59 -0.32 41.45
N LEU A 14 -3.44 -0.67 42.03
CA LEU A 14 -2.13 -0.55 41.39
C LEU A 14 -2.05 -1.61 40.29
N ALA A 15 -2.21 -1.20 39.03
CA ALA A 15 -1.88 -2.03 37.88
C ALA A 15 -0.58 -1.50 37.24
N LEU A 16 0.52 -2.19 37.53
CA LEU A 16 1.71 -2.23 36.67
C LEU A 16 1.28 -2.97 35.39
N GLY A 17 1.42 -2.35 34.22
CA GLY A 17 1.12 -3.04 32.97
C GLY A 17 1.45 -2.18 31.76
N GLY A 18 2.30 -2.70 30.87
CA GLY A 18 2.98 -1.96 29.82
C GLY A 18 2.07 -1.12 28.93
N SER A 19 2.65 -0.05 28.39
CA SER A 19 2.03 0.85 27.43
C SER A 19 1.47 0.06 26.25
N LEU A 20 0.20 -0.32 26.31
CA LEU A 20 -0.56 -0.69 25.14
C LEU A 20 -0.71 0.60 24.34
N ALA A 21 0.16 0.79 23.35
CA ALA A 21 -0.05 1.80 22.33
C ALA A 21 -1.39 1.48 21.67
N VAL A 22 -2.45 2.14 22.15
CA VAL A 22 -3.77 2.10 21.52
C VAL A 22 -3.59 2.60 20.10
N ALA A 23 -3.62 1.67 19.13
CA ALA A 23 -3.62 2.05 17.73
C ALA A 23 -4.80 3.00 17.53
N THR A 24 -4.52 4.21 17.04
CA THR A 24 -5.59 5.19 16.82
C THR A 24 -6.59 4.60 15.82
N PRO A 25 -7.90 4.88 15.95
CA PRO A 25 -8.93 4.30 15.08
C PRO A 25 -8.64 4.49 13.58
N ALA A 26 -7.94 5.58 13.25
CA ALA A 26 -7.51 5.90 11.88
C ALA A 26 -6.58 4.83 11.26
N GLN A 27 -5.70 4.18 12.03
CA GLN A 27 -4.77 3.19 11.48
C GLN A 27 -5.40 1.82 11.22
N ALA A 28 -6.43 1.45 11.97
CA ALA A 28 -7.17 0.21 11.74
C ALA A 28 -8.08 0.29 10.50
N SER A 29 -8.47 1.50 10.10
CA SER A 29 -9.32 1.75 8.93
C SER A 29 -8.59 1.65 7.58
N TYR A 30 -7.28 1.86 7.54
CA TYR A 30 -6.53 1.79 6.27
C TYR A 30 -6.11 0.34 5.96
N PRO A 31 -6.00 -0.02 4.66
CA PRO A 31 -5.35 -1.25 4.28
C PRO A 31 -3.87 -1.24 4.70
N ALA A 32 -3.27 -2.42 4.87
CA ALA A 32 -1.90 -2.52 5.40
C ALA A 32 -0.88 -1.88 4.45
N ILE A 33 -1.03 -2.16 3.16
CA ILE A 33 -0.33 -1.51 2.06
C ILE A 33 -1.41 -0.85 1.21
N MET A 34 -1.29 0.45 1.00
CA MET A 34 -2.28 1.26 0.28
C MET A 34 -1.66 1.81 -0.99
N PHE A 35 -2.35 1.77 -2.11
CA PHE A 35 -1.96 2.63 -3.23
C PHE A 35 -2.10 4.09 -2.79
N THR A 36 -1.11 4.91 -3.11
CA THR A 36 -1.17 6.36 -2.80
C THR A 36 -0.97 7.24 -4.03
N LEU A 37 -0.65 6.63 -5.18
CA LEU A 37 -0.56 7.27 -6.47
C LEU A 37 -0.53 6.18 -7.54
N ALA A 38 -1.28 6.38 -8.62
CA ALA A 38 -1.03 5.70 -9.89
C ALA A 38 -0.71 6.77 -10.93
N TYR A 39 0.51 6.74 -11.48
CA TYR A 39 0.95 7.57 -12.59
C TYR A 39 0.92 6.71 -13.84
N TYR A 40 -0.22 6.73 -14.53
CA TYR A 40 -0.54 5.77 -15.58
C TYR A 40 -0.23 6.30 -16.98
N ASN A 41 -0.18 7.62 -17.17
CA ASN A 41 0.12 8.22 -18.46
C ASN A 41 1.48 8.90 -18.42
N SER A 42 2.47 8.29 -19.06
CA SER A 42 3.83 8.81 -19.07
C SER A 42 3.89 10.22 -19.65
N PRO A 43 4.75 11.11 -19.12
CA PRO A 43 4.95 12.44 -19.69
C PRO A 43 5.44 12.36 -21.13
N GLY A 44 4.86 13.20 -22.01
CA GLY A 44 5.19 13.21 -23.43
C GLY A 44 4.43 12.14 -24.21
N SER A 45 4.98 11.72 -25.35
CA SER A 45 4.38 10.65 -26.16
C SER A 45 4.78 9.27 -25.65
N ASP A 46 3.88 8.31 -25.81
CA ASP A 46 4.11 6.89 -25.50
C ASP A 46 5.04 6.25 -26.53
N THR A 47 6.35 6.47 -26.34
CA THR A 47 7.40 6.00 -27.26
C THR A 47 7.75 4.52 -27.09
N GLY A 48 7.28 3.86 -26.03
CA GLY A 48 7.72 2.51 -25.66
C GLY A 48 9.19 2.42 -25.22
N SER A 49 9.89 3.57 -25.14
CA SER A 49 11.25 3.62 -24.61
C SER A 49 11.26 3.27 -23.12
N ASN A 50 12.39 2.75 -22.62
CA ASN A 50 12.51 2.41 -21.21
C ASN A 50 12.28 3.62 -20.29
N THR A 51 12.69 4.82 -20.74
CA THR A 51 12.45 6.07 -20.01
C THR A 51 10.96 6.37 -19.92
N SER A 52 10.22 6.24 -21.03
CA SER A 52 8.77 6.45 -21.02
C SER A 52 8.06 5.38 -20.19
N LEU A 53 8.44 4.10 -20.31
CA LEU A 53 7.89 3.01 -19.50
C LEU A 53 8.18 3.18 -18.00
N ASN A 54 9.33 3.74 -17.62
CA ASN A 54 9.63 3.99 -16.20
C ASN A 54 8.96 5.24 -15.66
N ALA A 55 8.44 6.13 -16.51
CA ALA A 55 7.61 7.25 -16.08
C ALA A 55 6.18 6.83 -15.76
N GLU A 56 5.77 5.63 -16.21
CA GLU A 56 4.56 4.94 -15.78
C GLU A 56 4.87 4.11 -14.51
N TYR A 57 4.18 4.39 -13.40
CA TYR A 57 4.41 3.71 -12.13
C TYR A 57 3.22 3.79 -11.18
N VAL A 58 3.21 2.87 -10.21
CA VAL A 58 2.33 2.95 -9.03
C VAL A 58 3.16 3.11 -7.77
N ARG A 59 2.60 3.83 -6.79
CA ARG A 59 3.17 4.02 -5.46
C ARG A 59 2.30 3.33 -4.43
N VAL A 60 2.90 2.49 -3.62
CA VAL A 60 2.23 1.84 -2.48
C VAL A 60 2.89 2.25 -1.16
N THR A 61 2.09 2.55 -0.14
CA THR A 61 2.55 3.04 1.16
C THR A 61 2.18 2.07 2.27
N ASN A 62 3.12 1.80 3.17
CA ASN A 62 2.84 1.07 4.40
C ASN A 62 2.11 1.97 5.40
N LYS A 63 0.85 1.67 5.70
CA LYS A 63 0.01 2.46 6.62
C LYS A 63 0.05 1.95 8.07
N ARG A 64 0.85 0.91 8.35
CA ARG A 64 1.07 0.38 9.69
C ARG A 64 2.20 1.14 10.40
N THR A 65 2.29 0.96 11.72
CA THR A 65 3.38 1.47 12.57
C THR A 65 4.61 0.56 12.59
N TYR A 66 4.57 -0.56 11.88
CA TYR A 66 5.65 -1.54 11.81
C TYR A 66 6.02 -1.84 10.36
N SER A 67 7.24 -2.32 10.14
CA SER A 67 7.73 -2.72 8.82
C SER A 67 6.97 -3.95 8.30
N ILE A 68 6.64 -3.95 7.00
CA ILE A 68 5.99 -5.08 6.34
C ILE A 68 6.96 -5.66 5.32
N ASN A 69 7.17 -6.99 5.37
CA ASN A 69 7.90 -7.69 4.32
C ASN A 69 6.98 -7.91 3.11
N LEU A 70 7.38 -7.38 1.97
CA LEU A 70 6.63 -7.48 0.70
C LEU A 70 6.97 -8.73 -0.10
N LYS A 71 7.87 -9.61 0.35
CA LYS A 71 8.18 -10.86 -0.36
C LYS A 71 6.92 -11.63 -0.74
N ASN A 72 6.84 -12.05 -2.01
CA ASN A 72 5.70 -12.75 -2.59
C ASN A 72 4.37 -11.96 -2.66
N TRP A 73 4.32 -10.71 -2.20
CA TRP A 73 3.19 -9.85 -2.49
C TRP A 73 3.12 -9.60 -3.99
N THR A 74 1.92 -9.27 -4.48
CA THR A 74 1.71 -8.99 -5.90
C THR A 74 1.01 -7.67 -6.11
N ILE A 75 1.43 -6.98 -7.15
CA ILE A 75 0.69 -5.86 -7.77
C ILE A 75 0.23 -6.35 -9.15
N ARG A 76 -1.01 -6.05 -9.52
CA ARG A 76 -1.59 -6.46 -10.81
C ARG A 76 -2.54 -5.41 -11.36
N ASP A 77 -2.68 -5.39 -12.69
CA ASP A 77 -3.68 -4.58 -13.38
C ASP A 77 -4.99 -5.35 -13.61
N LYS A 78 -5.95 -4.70 -14.25
CA LYS A 78 -7.23 -5.32 -14.62
C LYS A 78 -7.09 -6.37 -15.74
N ALA A 79 -6.07 -6.24 -16.61
CA ALA A 79 -5.84 -7.18 -17.71
C ALA A 79 -5.11 -8.47 -17.28
N GLY A 80 -4.60 -8.53 -16.06
CA GLY A 80 -3.99 -9.74 -15.47
C GLY A 80 -2.46 -9.79 -15.55
N HIS A 81 -1.79 -8.70 -15.92
CA HIS A 81 -0.36 -8.55 -15.71
C HIS A 81 -0.06 -8.59 -14.21
N VAL A 82 0.91 -9.41 -13.79
CA VAL A 82 1.28 -9.54 -12.37
C VAL A 82 2.77 -9.24 -12.15
N TYR A 83 3.05 -8.31 -11.23
CA TYR A 83 4.37 -8.16 -10.61
C TYR A 83 4.35 -8.90 -9.28
N LYS A 84 5.40 -9.67 -9.02
CA LYS A 84 5.60 -10.34 -7.74
C LYS A 84 6.93 -9.87 -7.16
N PHE A 85 6.91 -9.37 -5.93
CA PHE A 85 8.13 -9.00 -5.22
C PHE A 85 9.01 -10.25 -5.03
N PRO A 86 10.19 -10.33 -5.66
CA PRO A 86 10.92 -11.59 -5.81
C PRO A 86 11.72 -11.97 -4.56
N THR A 87 12.16 -10.97 -3.81
CA THR A 87 13.07 -11.12 -2.67
C THR A 87 12.49 -10.50 -1.42
N ASP A 88 13.12 -10.79 -0.29
CA ASP A 88 12.80 -10.12 0.97
C ASP A 88 12.97 -8.61 0.83
N TYR A 89 11.93 -7.88 1.21
CA TYR A 89 11.93 -6.43 1.21
C TYR A 89 11.04 -5.88 2.31
N TRP A 90 11.66 -5.31 3.33
CA TRP A 90 10.98 -4.72 4.47
C TRP A 90 10.68 -3.26 4.19
N LEU A 91 9.42 -2.94 3.87
CA LEU A 91 8.96 -1.56 3.71
C LEU A 91 8.68 -0.96 5.10
N PRO A 92 9.42 0.06 5.55
CA PRO A 92 9.22 0.65 6.87
C PRO A 92 7.86 1.31 7.03
N ALA A 93 7.44 1.50 8.28
CA ALA A 93 6.21 2.18 8.65
C ALA A 93 6.13 3.58 8.02
N GLY A 94 5.05 3.89 7.31
CA GLY A 94 4.82 5.19 6.66
C GLY A 94 5.60 5.43 5.36
N TYR A 95 6.54 4.55 4.99
CA TYR A 95 7.30 4.70 3.74
C TYR A 95 6.54 4.14 2.54
N ALA A 96 6.94 4.61 1.36
CA ALA A 96 6.38 4.17 0.07
C ALA A 96 7.38 3.36 -0.76
N ALA A 97 6.86 2.39 -1.50
CA ALA A 97 7.54 1.70 -2.59
C ALA A 97 6.93 2.11 -3.93
N TYR A 98 7.78 2.17 -4.96
CA TYR A 98 7.43 2.58 -6.32
C TYR A 98 7.66 1.39 -7.24
N LEU A 99 6.65 1.02 -8.03
CA LEU A 99 6.77 -0.01 -9.06
C LEU A 99 6.65 0.67 -10.43
N HIS A 100 7.78 0.76 -11.12
CA HIS A 100 7.90 1.24 -12.49
C HIS A 100 7.64 0.11 -13.48
N THR A 101 7.00 0.43 -14.62
CA THR A 101 6.65 -0.58 -15.62
C THR A 101 7.86 -1.12 -16.38
N GLY A 102 8.82 -0.26 -16.72
CA GLY A 102 9.99 -0.60 -17.51
C GLY A 102 11.05 -1.42 -16.77
N LYS A 103 12.27 -1.38 -17.30
CA LYS A 103 13.46 -2.10 -16.80
C LYS A 103 14.32 -1.18 -15.94
N GLY A 104 14.96 -1.78 -14.94
CA GLY A 104 15.90 -1.12 -14.05
C GLY A 104 16.37 -2.06 -12.96
N THR A 105 17.19 -1.56 -12.05
CA THR A 105 17.71 -2.32 -10.91
C THR A 105 16.92 -1.97 -9.67
N ASN A 106 16.33 -2.98 -9.02
CA ASN A 106 15.57 -2.78 -7.78
C ASN A 106 16.47 -2.22 -6.67
N GLY A 107 15.99 -1.22 -5.93
CA GLY A 107 16.74 -0.57 -4.84
C GLY A 107 16.11 0.74 -4.40
N ASN A 108 16.47 1.23 -3.21
CA ASN A 108 16.00 2.53 -2.69
C ASN A 108 14.46 2.72 -2.68
N ARG A 109 13.69 1.64 -2.49
CA ARG A 109 12.21 1.58 -2.60
C ARG A 109 11.66 1.63 -4.03
N HIS A 110 12.51 1.65 -5.05
CA HIS A 110 12.11 1.56 -6.45
C HIS A 110 12.25 0.13 -6.95
N PHE A 111 11.21 -0.34 -7.63
CA PHE A 111 11.09 -1.65 -8.23
C PHE A 111 10.76 -1.50 -9.70
N TYR A 112 11.23 -2.44 -10.50
CA TYR A 112 11.05 -2.42 -11.95
C TYR A 112 10.41 -3.73 -12.38
N TRP A 113 9.29 -3.63 -13.09
CA TRP A 113 8.55 -4.80 -13.58
C TRP A 113 9.28 -5.50 -14.73
N GLY A 114 10.19 -4.80 -15.39
CA GLY A 114 11.00 -5.34 -16.48
C GLY A 114 10.25 -5.46 -17.80
N ARG A 115 9.11 -4.78 -17.96
CA ARG A 115 8.32 -4.86 -19.18
C ARG A 115 8.92 -4.01 -20.30
N SER A 116 8.54 -4.37 -21.52
CA SER A 116 8.83 -3.61 -22.75
C SER A 116 7.55 -2.97 -23.33
N ALA A 117 6.44 -3.01 -22.59
CA ALA A 117 5.15 -2.45 -22.97
C ALA A 117 4.47 -1.89 -21.72
N TYR A 118 3.67 -0.84 -21.91
CA TYR A 118 2.86 -0.20 -20.87
C TYR A 118 1.91 -1.22 -20.24
N VAL A 119 1.63 -1.03 -18.95
CA VAL A 119 0.69 -1.85 -18.19
C VAL A 119 -0.57 -1.06 -17.88
N TRP A 120 -0.39 0.19 -17.46
CA TRP A 120 -1.47 1.00 -16.91
C TRP A 120 -2.21 1.72 -18.05
N ASN A 121 -3.50 1.44 -18.23
CA ASN A 121 -4.22 2.00 -19.37
C ASN A 121 -4.62 3.48 -19.14
N ASN A 122 -4.24 4.35 -20.07
CA ASN A 122 -4.58 5.77 -20.14
C ASN A 122 -6.09 6.05 -20.27
N THR A 123 -6.87 5.11 -20.81
CA THR A 123 -8.33 5.28 -20.96
C THR A 123 -9.12 4.75 -19.76
N GLY A 124 -8.43 4.31 -18.71
CA GLY A 124 -9.03 3.79 -17.48
C GLY A 124 -8.63 2.35 -17.20
N ASP A 125 -8.29 2.09 -15.94
CA ASP A 125 -7.75 0.82 -15.46
C ASP A 125 -7.93 0.69 -13.93
N ALA A 126 -7.47 -0.41 -13.36
CA ALA A 126 -7.38 -0.61 -11.92
C ALA A 126 -6.13 -1.40 -11.54
N ALA A 127 -5.44 -0.93 -10.50
CA ALA A 127 -4.36 -1.62 -9.83
C ALA A 127 -4.87 -2.33 -8.57
N TYR A 128 -4.37 -3.54 -8.31
CA TYR A 128 -4.70 -4.33 -7.13
C TYR A 128 -3.43 -4.80 -6.44
N VAL A 129 -3.38 -4.68 -5.11
CA VAL A 129 -2.30 -5.23 -4.29
C VAL A 129 -2.85 -6.38 -3.45
N ARG A 130 -2.13 -7.50 -3.49
CA ARG A 130 -2.44 -8.70 -2.72
C ARG A 130 -1.24 -9.12 -1.89
N ASN A 131 -1.49 -9.64 -0.69
CA ASN A 131 -0.43 -10.16 0.16
C ASN A 131 0.12 -11.49 -0.37
N ALA A 132 1.15 -12.03 0.29
CA ALA A 132 1.77 -13.30 -0.05
C ALA A 132 0.82 -14.51 -0.04
N ALA A 133 -0.27 -14.46 0.73
CA ALA A 133 -1.31 -15.49 0.76
C ALA A 133 -2.39 -15.29 -0.33
N GLY A 134 -2.27 -14.25 -1.16
CA GLY A 134 -3.22 -13.92 -2.21
C GLY A 134 -4.46 -13.14 -1.75
N ALA A 135 -4.53 -12.74 -0.47
CA ALA A 135 -5.62 -11.93 0.04
C ALA A 135 -5.56 -10.51 -0.56
N ALA A 136 -6.72 -9.98 -0.95
CA ALA A 136 -6.85 -8.60 -1.41
C ALA A 136 -6.56 -7.64 -0.26
N ILE A 137 -5.66 -6.69 -0.48
CA ILE A 137 -5.27 -5.69 0.52
C ILE A 137 -5.82 -4.32 0.14
N ASP A 138 -5.61 -3.88 -1.10
CA ASP A 138 -6.10 -2.59 -1.57
C ASP A 138 -6.23 -2.57 -3.10
N SER A 139 -6.95 -1.58 -3.62
CA SER A 139 -7.10 -1.33 -5.05
C SER A 139 -7.25 0.16 -5.35
N CYS A 140 -6.75 0.59 -6.50
CA CYS A 140 -6.95 1.95 -7.01
C CYS A 140 -7.37 1.91 -8.48
N SER A 141 -8.40 2.65 -8.84
CA SER A 141 -8.94 2.72 -10.20
C SER A 141 -9.01 4.15 -10.70
N TRP A 142 -8.88 4.32 -12.01
CA TRP A 142 -8.99 5.63 -12.67
C TRP A 142 -9.75 5.53 -13.99
N GLY A 143 -10.24 6.69 -14.44
CA GLY A 143 -10.85 6.87 -15.76
C GLY A 143 -9.85 7.44 -16.77
N SER A 144 -10.37 8.10 -17.81
CA SER A 144 -9.59 8.59 -18.95
C SER A 144 -9.11 10.04 -18.82
N THR A 145 -9.02 10.59 -17.61
CA THR A 145 -8.73 12.01 -17.38
C THR A 145 -7.50 12.21 -16.52
N GLY A 146 -6.51 12.91 -17.08
CA GLY A 146 -5.27 13.26 -16.41
C GLY A 146 -4.12 12.30 -16.74
N SER A 147 -3.04 12.44 -16.00
CA SER A 147 -1.87 11.56 -16.13
C SER A 147 -1.63 10.66 -14.93
N TYR A 148 -2.28 10.99 -13.83
CA TYR A 148 -2.17 10.28 -12.57
C TYR A 148 -3.46 10.43 -11.77
N THR A 149 -3.68 9.51 -10.83
CA THR A 149 -4.70 9.64 -9.80
C THR A 149 -4.07 9.44 -8.42
N TYR A 150 -4.52 10.23 -7.46
CA TYR A 150 -4.31 9.90 -6.06
C TYR A 150 -5.28 8.80 -5.65
N CYS A 151 -4.78 7.98 -4.75
CA CYS A 151 -5.49 6.98 -3.98
C CYS A 151 -5.08 7.26 -2.51
#